data_AF-A0A5C4PNI2-F1
#
_entry.id   AF-A0A5C4PNI2-F1
#
_cell.length_a   1.000
_cell.length_b   1.000
_cell.length_c   1.000
_cell.angle_alpha   90.00
_cell.angle_beta   90.00
_cell.angle_gamma   90.00
#
_symmetry.space_group_name_H-M   'P 1'
#
loop_
_entity.id
_entity.type
_entity.pdbx_description
1 polymer ?
#
loop_
_entity_poly.entity_id
_entity_poly.type
_entity_poly.pdbx_seq_one_letter_code
_entity_poly.pdbx_strand_id
1 'polypeptide(L)'
;MDDIQTKIQTATKNWNIEAMVSAVIADDPAAEIIRESLTEALLEAKKGKIGRLTHVPISPIAVTRQRSGLSQNKFAERLGISVNTLRSWEQGQRNPSGAAATLLNLLHKRPELVAEL
;
A
#
# COMPACT_ATOMS: atom_id res chain seq x y z
N MET A 1 -7.44 5.33 -12.73
CA MET A 1 -7.57 6.47 -11.78
C MET A 1 -8.80 6.32 -10.89
N ASP A 2 -9.86 5.64 -11.36
CA ASP A 2 -11.17 5.60 -10.68
C ASP A 2 -11.23 4.79 -9.36
N ASP A 3 -10.35 3.82 -9.14
CA ASP A 3 -10.40 2.91 -7.97
C ASP A 3 -10.15 3.62 -6.63
N ILE A 4 -9.22 4.59 -6.59
CA ILE A 4 -8.85 5.27 -5.32
C ILE A 4 -9.95 6.25 -4.89
N GLN A 5 -10.47 7.08 -5.79
CA GLN A 5 -11.56 8.00 -5.46
C GLN A 5 -12.82 7.26 -5.01
N THR A 6 -13.13 6.14 -5.69
CA THR A 6 -14.27 5.28 -5.31
C THR A 6 -14.08 4.67 -3.92
N LYS A 7 -12.87 4.18 -3.60
CA LYS A 7 -12.54 3.67 -2.25
C LYS A 7 -12.69 4.74 -1.18
N ILE A 8 -12.21 5.96 -1.43
CA ILE A 8 -12.33 7.09 -0.49
C ILE A 8 -13.80 7.48 -0.29
N GLN A 9 -14.56 7.65 -1.38
CA GLN A 9 -15.99 7.98 -1.28
C GLN A 9 -16.78 6.89 -0.54
N THR A 10 -16.44 5.62 -0.75
CA THR A 10 -17.05 4.50 -0.02
C THR A 10 -16.71 4.57 1.47
N ALA A 11 -15.44 4.77 1.82
CA ALA A 11 -14.99 4.84 3.21
C ALA A 11 -15.51 6.08 3.97
N THR A 12 -15.73 7.19 3.27
CA THR A 12 -16.13 8.49 3.85
C THR A 12 -17.64 8.78 3.76
N LYS A 13 -18.42 7.89 3.12
CA LYS A 13 -19.86 8.08 2.85
C LYS A 13 -20.66 8.50 4.08
N ASN A 14 -20.36 7.90 5.23
CA ASN A 14 -21.13 8.05 6.46
C ASN A 14 -20.47 8.99 7.48
N TRP A 15 -19.44 9.75 7.10
CA TRP A 15 -18.81 10.70 8.01
C TRP A 15 -19.77 11.82 8.41
N ASN A 16 -19.95 11.98 9.73
CA ASN A 16 -20.54 13.16 10.34
C ASN A 16 -19.41 14.13 10.70
N ILE A 17 -19.14 15.08 9.79
CA ILE A 17 -18.02 16.02 9.89
C ILE A 17 -18.15 16.92 11.12
N GLU A 18 -19.37 17.38 11.43
CA GLU A 18 -19.61 18.24 12.59
C GLU A 18 -19.29 17.52 13.90
N ALA A 19 -19.71 16.27 14.04
CA ALA A 19 -19.39 15.44 15.21
C ALA A 19 -17.88 15.18 15.31
N MET A 20 -17.19 14.96 14.18
CA MET A 20 -15.74 14.74 14.15
C MET A 20 -14.98 16.00 14.58
N VAL A 21 -15.33 17.17 14.05
CA VAL A 21 -14.71 18.45 14.42
C VAL A 21 -14.96 18.77 15.89
N SER A 22 -16.19 18.52 16.37
CA SER A 22 -16.55 18.71 17.78
C SER A 22 -15.78 17.78 18.70
N ALA A 23 -15.56 16.52 18.29
CA ALA A 23 -14.75 15.57 19.06
C ALA A 23 -13.28 15.99 19.14
N VAL A 24 -12.70 16.50 18.05
CA VAL A 24 -11.31 17.01 18.04
C VAL A 24 -11.16 18.20 18.98
N ILE A 25 -12.09 19.14 18.97
CA ILE A 25 -12.04 20.34 19.82
C ILE A 25 -12.33 20.00 21.28
N ALA A 26 -13.16 18.99 21.55
CA ALA A 26 -13.38 18.49 22.91
C ALA A 26 -12.12 17.87 23.52
N ASP A 27 -11.27 17.22 22.71
CA ASP A 27 -9.99 16.65 23.14
C ASP A 27 -8.89 17.71 23.26
N ASP A 28 -8.85 18.68 22.34
CA ASP A 28 -7.95 19.83 22.37
C ASP A 28 -8.72 21.15 22.14
N PRO A 29 -9.09 21.88 23.21
CA PRO A 29 -9.79 23.15 23.09
C PRO A 29 -9.02 24.22 22.29
N ALA A 30 -7.68 24.14 22.20
CA ALA A 30 -6.90 25.08 21.39
C ALA A 30 -7.11 24.87 19.88
N ALA A 31 -7.60 23.69 19.47
CA ALA A 31 -7.94 23.38 18.09
C ALA A 31 -9.16 24.18 17.56
N GLU A 32 -9.85 24.94 18.40
CA GLU A 32 -10.93 25.86 17.97
C GLU A 32 -10.46 26.80 16.85
N ILE A 33 -9.20 27.25 16.91
CA ILE A 33 -8.57 28.15 15.93
C ILE A 33 -8.59 27.53 14.52
N ILE A 34 -8.58 26.21 14.40
CA ILE A 34 -8.56 25.49 13.11
C ILE A 34 -9.92 24.90 12.72
N ARG A 35 -11.01 25.23 13.43
CA ARG A 35 -12.35 24.67 13.16
C ARG A 35 -12.74 24.78 11.69
N GLU A 36 -12.62 25.97 11.13
CA GLU A 36 -13.05 26.26 9.75
C GLU A 36 -12.21 25.49 8.74
N SER A 37 -10.87 25.58 8.84
CA SER A 37 -9.95 24.90 7.92
C SER A 37 -10.02 23.36 8.04
N LEU A 38 -10.25 22.82 9.24
CA LEU A 38 -10.47 21.40 9.46
C LEU A 38 -11.78 20.92 8.82
N THR A 39 -12.85 21.71 8.97
CA THR A 39 -14.16 21.40 8.36
C THR A 39 -14.06 21.37 6.84
N GLU A 40 -13.40 22.36 6.25
CA GLU A 40 -13.13 22.40 4.81
C GLU A 40 -12.32 21.20 4.35
N ALA A 41 -11.21 20.88 5.03
CA ALA A 41 -10.36 19.75 4.68
C ALA A 41 -11.12 18.40 4.72
N LEU A 42 -11.98 18.20 5.71
CA LEU A 42 -12.82 17.00 5.81
C LEU A 42 -13.90 16.93 4.72
N LEU A 43 -14.47 18.08 4.32
CA LEU A 43 -15.42 18.16 3.20
C LEU A 43 -14.73 17.86 1.87
N GLU A 44 -13.51 18.36 1.66
CA GLU A 44 -12.71 18.07 0.48
C GLU A 44 -12.35 16.58 0.40
N ALA A 45 -11.90 16.00 1.51
CA ALA A 45 -11.62 14.56 1.60
C ALA A 45 -12.88 13.72 1.29
N LYS A 46 -14.05 14.09 1.84
CA LYS A 46 -15.33 13.42 1.56
C LYS A 46 -15.75 13.54 0.10
N LYS A 47 -15.45 14.65 -0.56
CA LYS A 47 -15.65 14.84 -2.01
C LYS A 47 -14.64 14.08 -2.87
N GLY A 48 -13.67 13.40 -2.26
CA GLY A 48 -12.60 12.69 -2.97
C GLY A 48 -11.56 13.62 -3.58
N LYS A 49 -11.51 14.91 -3.16
CA LYS A 49 -10.40 15.79 -3.48
C LYS A 49 -9.20 15.33 -2.67
N ILE A 50 -8.25 14.76 -3.39
CA ILE A 50 -7.01 14.23 -2.86
C ILE A 50 -5.90 15.27 -3.05
N GLY A 51 -5.05 15.41 -2.02
CA GLY A 51 -3.79 16.13 -2.15
C GLY A 51 -2.81 15.38 -3.05
N ARG A 52 -1.50 15.50 -2.78
CA ARG A 52 -0.49 14.81 -3.57
C ARG A 52 -0.63 13.28 -3.48
N LEU A 53 -0.88 12.62 -4.60
CA LEU A 53 -0.74 11.17 -4.70
C LEU A 53 0.73 10.81 -4.90
N THR A 54 1.29 10.07 -3.95
CA THR A 54 2.59 9.41 -4.14
C THR A 54 2.34 8.01 -4.67
N HIS A 55 2.58 7.81 -5.96
CA HIS A 55 2.56 6.47 -6.53
C HIS A 55 3.86 5.77 -6.13
N VAL A 56 3.81 4.92 -5.11
CA VAL A 56 4.95 4.07 -4.75
C VAL A 56 4.98 2.90 -5.73
N PRO A 57 6.00 2.78 -6.59
CA PRO A 57 6.11 1.63 -7.49
C PRO A 57 6.28 0.37 -6.65
N ILE A 58 5.32 -0.55 -6.77
CA ILE A 58 5.42 -1.86 -6.11
C ILE A 58 6.30 -2.74 -6.99
N SER A 59 7.35 -3.35 -6.40
CA SER A 59 8.22 -4.25 -7.13
C SER A 59 7.43 -5.45 -7.67
N PRO A 60 7.58 -5.81 -8.96
CA PRO A 60 6.96 -7.01 -9.54
C PRO A 60 7.30 -8.29 -8.76
N ILE A 61 8.50 -8.33 -8.16
CA ILE A 61 8.98 -9.44 -7.33
C ILE A 61 8.17 -9.53 -6.03
N ALA A 62 7.92 -8.39 -5.39
CA ALA A 62 7.07 -8.33 -4.19
C ALA A 62 5.63 -8.75 -4.50
N VAL A 63 5.10 -8.37 -5.68
CA VAL A 63 3.79 -8.82 -6.16
C VAL A 63 3.77 -10.34 -6.35
N THR A 64 4.79 -10.92 -7.01
CA THR A 64 4.91 -12.38 -7.19
C THR A 64 4.90 -13.10 -5.85
N ARG A 65 5.70 -12.64 -4.88
CA ARG A 65 5.70 -13.21 -3.54
C ARG A 65 4.34 -13.10 -2.86
N GLN A 66 3.72 -11.93 -2.87
CA GLN A 66 2.41 -11.73 -2.23
C GLN A 66 1.35 -12.65 -2.82
N ARG A 67 1.37 -12.88 -4.14
CA ARG A 67 0.46 -13.81 -4.83
C ARG A 67 0.68 -15.28 -4.43
N SER A 68 1.88 -15.65 -3.98
CA SER A 68 2.15 -16.97 -3.41
C SER A 68 1.68 -17.14 -1.95
N GLY A 69 1.25 -16.05 -1.29
CA GLY A 69 0.83 -16.08 0.12
C GLY A 69 1.98 -16.23 1.13
N LEU A 70 3.24 -16.12 0.70
CA LEU A 70 4.42 -16.32 1.55
C LEU A 70 5.00 -15.01 2.12
N SER A 71 5.56 -15.13 3.33
CA SER A 71 6.43 -14.09 3.90
C SER A 71 7.76 -14.00 3.14
N GLN A 72 8.50 -12.89 3.30
CA GLN A 72 9.82 -12.74 2.67
C GLN A 72 10.76 -13.89 3.03
N ASN A 73 10.78 -14.32 4.30
CA ASN A 73 11.63 -15.42 4.75
C ASN A 73 11.28 -16.73 4.03
N LYS A 74 10.00 -17.14 4.03
CA LYS A 74 9.56 -18.39 3.41
C LYS A 74 9.76 -18.39 1.89
N PHE A 75 9.53 -17.24 1.25
CA PHE A 75 9.73 -17.12 -0.20
C PHE A 75 11.22 -17.17 -0.57
N ALA A 76 12.09 -16.52 0.21
CA ALA A 76 13.54 -16.58 0.01
C ALA A 76 14.07 -18.00 0.21
N GLU A 77 13.58 -18.70 1.23
CA GLU A 77 13.87 -20.11 1.50
C GLU A 77 13.51 -21.01 0.31
N ARG A 78 12.29 -20.86 -0.25
CA ARG A 78 11.86 -21.59 -1.46
C ARG A 78 12.72 -21.30 -2.69
N LEU A 79 13.20 -20.06 -2.82
CA LEU A 79 14.10 -19.69 -3.91
C LEU A 79 15.56 -20.10 -3.67
N GLY A 80 15.90 -20.63 -2.49
CA GLY A 80 17.28 -20.97 -2.14
C GLY A 80 18.21 -19.75 -2.01
N ILE A 81 17.67 -18.58 -1.64
CA ILE A 81 18.44 -17.33 -1.48
C ILE A 81 18.28 -16.76 -0.07
N SER A 82 19.19 -15.86 0.31
CA SER A 82 19.04 -15.13 1.57
C SER A 82 17.85 -14.16 1.53
N VAL A 83 17.18 -13.93 2.66
CA VAL A 83 16.14 -12.89 2.79
C VAL A 83 16.67 -11.51 2.42
N ASN A 84 17.94 -11.23 2.70
CA ASN A 84 18.58 -9.96 2.35
C ASN A 84 18.68 -9.78 0.82
N THR A 85 18.97 -10.86 0.10
CA THR A 85 18.96 -10.87 -1.38
C THR A 85 17.57 -10.53 -1.91
N LEU A 86 16.54 -11.22 -1.41
CA LEU A 86 15.15 -10.97 -1.80
C LEU A 86 14.74 -9.52 -1.49
N ARG A 87 15.04 -9.02 -0.28
CA ARG A 87 14.72 -7.65 0.13
C ARG A 87 15.41 -6.62 -0.77
N SER A 88 16.67 -6.85 -1.11
CA SER A 88 17.42 -5.99 -2.03
C SER A 88 16.79 -5.93 -3.42
N TRP A 89 16.21 -7.05 -3.89
CA TRP A 89 15.47 -7.09 -5.16
C TRP A 89 14.10 -6.43 -5.07
N GLU A 90 13.34 -6.68 -4.00
CA GLU A 90 12.03 -6.05 -3.78
C GLU A 90 12.13 -4.53 -3.61
N GLN A 91 13.24 -4.02 -3.08
CA GLN A 91 13.50 -2.59 -2.93
C GLN A 91 14.17 -1.95 -4.15
N GLY A 92 14.52 -2.73 -5.18
CA GLY A 92 15.21 -2.24 -6.38
C GLY A 92 16.67 -1.82 -6.15
N GLN A 93 17.28 -2.18 -5.02
CA GLN A 93 18.70 -1.90 -4.73
C GLN A 93 19.64 -2.77 -5.57
N ARG A 94 19.20 -3.98 -5.95
CA ARG A 94 19.89 -4.90 -6.85
C ARG A 94 18.88 -5.58 -7.76
N ASN A 95 19.36 -6.10 -8.88
CA ASN A 95 18.56 -6.89 -9.80
C ASN A 95 18.87 -8.39 -9.68
N PRO A 96 17.89 -9.28 -9.89
CA PRO A 96 18.14 -10.70 -10.03
C PRO A 96 19.04 -11.00 -11.24
N SER A 97 19.81 -12.10 -11.17
CA SER A 97 20.53 -12.61 -12.32
C SER A 97 19.57 -13.05 -13.45
N GLY A 98 20.06 -13.25 -14.67
CA GLY A 98 19.21 -13.65 -15.80
C GLY A 98 18.36 -14.89 -15.52
N ALA A 99 18.96 -15.94 -14.95
CA ALA A 99 18.25 -17.16 -14.58
C ALA A 99 17.20 -16.90 -13.47
N ALA A 100 17.57 -16.14 -12.43
CA ALA A 100 16.63 -15.79 -11.36
C ALA A 100 15.47 -14.91 -11.86
N ALA A 101 15.73 -14.00 -12.80
CA ALA A 101 14.71 -13.18 -13.43
C ALA A 101 13.73 -14.04 -14.26
N THR A 102 14.25 -15.03 -15.01
CA THR A 102 13.40 -15.99 -15.74
C THR A 102 12.52 -16.80 -14.80
N LEU A 103 13.07 -17.32 -13.69
CA LEU A 103 12.30 -18.02 -12.67
C LEU A 103 11.22 -17.12 -12.06
N LEU A 104 11.57 -15.90 -11.64
CA LEU A 104 10.61 -14.94 -11.07
C LEU A 104 9.50 -14.56 -12.05
N ASN A 105 9.80 -14.46 -13.35
CA ASN A 105 8.79 -14.24 -14.39
C ASN A 105 7.84 -15.45 -14.54
N LEU A 106 8.36 -16.68 -14.44
CA LEU A 106 7.53 -17.88 -14.45
C LEU A 106 6.61 -17.92 -13.22
N LEU A 107 7.17 -17.72 -12.02
CA LEU A 107 6.42 -17.68 -10.77
C LEU A 107 5.41 -16.53 -10.72
N HIS A 108 5.69 -15.41 -11.38
CA HIS A 108 4.72 -14.33 -11.53
C HIS A 108 3.49 -14.78 -12.31
N LYS A 109 3.66 -15.59 -13.36
CA LYS A 109 2.54 -16.13 -14.14
C LYS A 109 1.83 -17.27 -13.39
N ARG A 110 2.60 -18.07 -12.65
CA ARG A 110 2.16 -19.28 -11.96
C ARG A 110 2.66 -19.32 -10.51
N PRO A 111 2.04 -18.56 -9.58
CA PRO A 111 2.48 -18.47 -8.18
C PRO A 111 2.38 -19.79 -7.41
N GLU A 112 1.53 -20.70 -7.85
CA GLU A 112 1.35 -22.04 -7.29
C GLU A 112 2.64 -22.87 -7.33
N LEU A 113 3.50 -22.65 -8.33
CA LEU A 113 4.76 -23.39 -8.51
C LEU A 113 5.79 -23.10 -7.41
N VAL A 114 5.60 -22.04 -6.62
CA VAL A 114 6.49 -21.74 -5.49
C VAL A 114 6.50 -22.88 -4.45
N ALA A 115 5.41 -23.65 -4.35
CA ALA A 115 5.32 -24.80 -3.46
C ALA A 115 6.15 -26.01 -3.93
N GLU A 116 6.51 -26.06 -5.22
CA GLU A 116 7.24 -27.14 -5.87
C GLU A 116 8.76 -26.89 -5.95
N LEU A 117 9.20 -25.71 -5.52
CA LEU A 117 10.61 -25.38 -5.31
C LEU A 117 11.10 -25.92 -3.96
#